data_AF-A0A1M3L495-F1
#
_entry.id   AF-A0A1M3L495-F1
#
_cell.length_a   1.000
_cell.length_b   1.000
_cell.length_c   1.000
_cell.angle_alpha   90.00
_cell.angle_beta   90.00
_cell.angle_gamma   90.00
#
_symmetry.space_group_name_H-M   'P 1'
#
loop_
_entity.id
_entity.type
_entity.pdbx_description
1 polymer ?
#
loop_
_entity_poly.entity_id
_entity_poly.type
_entity_poly.pdbx_seq_one_letter_code
_entity_poly.pdbx_strand_id
1 'polypeptide(L)'
;MEIYLMHKKIISRLKTLGISELEIIDSLNELNGDYINLESRLPNGETGKILDDNKKYLGAQVEIPNSEKCYGIAADETMIAVFRYACGGRDSEVVAWIKMLD
;
A
#
# COMPACT_ATOMS: atom_id res chain seq x y z
N MET A 1 8.25 17.76 -11.85
CA MET A 1 8.39 16.78 -12.95
C MET A 1 8.79 15.41 -12.42
N GLU A 2 9.81 15.31 -11.56
CA GLU A 2 10.23 14.05 -10.92
C GLU A 2 9.13 13.39 -10.07
N ILE A 3 8.45 14.15 -9.21
CA ILE A 3 7.34 13.63 -8.38
C ILE A 3 6.25 12.98 -9.26
N TYR A 4 5.88 13.63 -10.37
CA TYR A 4 4.88 13.09 -11.30
C TYR A 4 5.33 11.79 -11.97
N LEU A 5 6.62 11.66 -12.31
CA LEU A 5 7.19 10.43 -12.84
C LEU A 5 7.21 9.31 -11.79
N MET A 6 7.52 9.63 -10.54
CA MET A 6 7.48 8.68 -9.43
C MET A 6 6.07 8.13 -9.22
N HIS A 7 5.04 9.00 -9.16
CA HIS A 7 3.64 8.55 -9.05
C HIS A 7 3.28 7.59 -10.18
N LYS A 8 3.65 7.91 -11.42
CA LYS A 8 3.42 7.03 -12.57
C LYS A 8 4.17 5.70 -12.47
N LYS A 9 5.44 5.70 -12.04
CA LYS A 9 6.24 4.47 -11.84
C LYS A 9 5.57 3.57 -10.81
N ILE A 10 5.12 4.13 -9.68
CA ILE A 10 4.44 3.40 -8.61
C ILE A 10 3.09 2.84 -9.09
N ILE A 11 2.24 3.67 -9.70
CA ILE A 11 0.94 3.24 -10.22
C ILE A 11 1.13 2.14 -11.26
N SER A 12 2.04 2.31 -12.22
CA SER A 12 2.34 1.28 -13.21
C SER A 12 2.77 -0.02 -12.55
N ARG A 13 3.59 0.03 -11.49
CA ARG A 13 4.00 -1.17 -10.76
C ARG A 13 2.84 -1.84 -10.03
N LEU A 14 1.96 -1.09 -9.37
CA LEU A 14 0.75 -1.61 -8.70
C LEU A 14 -0.14 -2.40 -9.67
N LYS A 15 -0.33 -1.90 -10.90
CA LYS A 15 -1.14 -2.59 -11.93
C LYS A 15 -0.53 -3.90 -12.44
N THR A 16 0.76 -4.14 -12.18
CA THR A 16 1.45 -5.38 -12.58
C THR A 16 1.47 -6.46 -11.50
N LEU A 17 0.86 -6.23 -10.34
CA LEU A 17 0.90 -7.16 -9.20
C LEU A 17 -0.05 -8.35 -9.34
N GLY A 18 -0.91 -8.36 -10.35
CA GLY A 18 -1.92 -9.41 -10.53
C GLY A 18 -3.08 -9.32 -9.54
N ILE A 19 -3.26 -8.16 -8.88
CA ILE A 19 -4.42 -7.86 -8.04
C ILE A 19 -5.36 -6.96 -8.85
N SER A 20 -6.46 -7.51 -9.33
CA SER A 20 -7.36 -6.86 -10.29
C SER A 20 -7.92 -5.53 -9.79
N GLU A 21 -8.20 -5.42 -8.49
CA GLU A 21 -8.71 -4.18 -7.89
C GLU A 21 -7.67 -3.04 -7.97
N LEU A 22 -6.37 -3.33 -8.00
CA LEU A 22 -5.35 -2.29 -8.09
C LEU A 22 -5.19 -1.72 -9.51
N GLU A 23 -5.75 -2.40 -10.53
CA GLU A 23 -5.66 -1.96 -11.93
C GLU A 23 -6.40 -0.64 -12.19
N ILE A 24 -7.43 -0.35 -11.38
CA ILE A 24 -8.25 0.86 -11.51
C ILE A 24 -7.62 2.11 -10.88
N ILE A 25 -6.49 1.98 -10.15
CA ILE A 25 -5.84 3.10 -9.50
C ILE A 25 -5.28 4.08 -10.54
N ASP A 26 -5.59 5.35 -10.37
CA ASP A 26 -5.12 6.44 -11.22
C ASP A 26 -4.37 7.55 -10.44
N SER A 27 -4.48 7.53 -9.11
CA SER A 27 -3.97 8.57 -8.23
C SER A 27 -3.61 8.01 -6.85
N LEU A 28 -2.69 8.71 -6.18
CA LEU A 28 -2.23 8.42 -4.82
C LEU A 28 -2.15 9.73 -4.06
N ASN A 29 -2.45 9.68 -2.76
CA ASN A 29 -2.39 10.83 -1.86
C ASN A 29 -1.19 10.72 -0.94
N GLU A 30 -0.65 11.85 -0.51
CA GLU A 30 0.37 11.88 0.52
C GLU A 30 -0.28 11.71 1.89
N LEU A 31 0.13 10.68 2.63
CA LEU A 31 -0.41 10.30 3.93
C LEU A 31 0.74 10.18 4.93
N ASN A 32 0.51 10.60 6.18
CA ASN A 32 1.49 10.40 7.24
C ASN A 32 1.57 8.91 7.61
N GLY A 33 2.78 8.43 7.85
CA GLY A 33 3.05 7.03 8.21
C GLY A 33 2.29 6.63 9.47
N ASP A 34 2.33 7.45 10.52
CA ASP A 34 1.63 7.20 11.78
C ASP A 34 0.12 6.92 11.62
N TYR A 35 -0.51 7.54 10.61
CA TYR A 35 -1.92 7.36 10.31
C TYR A 35 -2.23 6.02 9.62
N ILE A 36 -1.31 5.48 8.81
CA ILE A 36 -1.53 4.29 7.96
C ILE A 36 -0.69 3.07 8.37
N ASN A 37 0.20 3.20 9.36
CA ASN A 37 1.10 2.14 9.80
C ASN A 37 0.40 1.15 10.72
N LEU A 38 -0.45 0.34 10.11
CA LEU A 38 -1.22 -0.71 10.78
C LEU A 38 -0.29 -1.85 11.23
N GLU A 39 -0.49 -2.31 12.47
CA GLU A 39 0.09 -3.58 12.89
C GLU A 39 -0.51 -4.71 12.06
N SER A 40 0.35 -5.43 11.34
CA SER A 40 -0.07 -6.32 10.27
C SER A 40 0.59 -7.69 10.39
N ARG A 41 -0.14 -8.75 10.01
CA ARG A 41 0.44 -10.07 9.78
C ARG A 41 1.37 -10.02 8.58
N LEU A 42 2.59 -10.50 8.76
CA LEU A 42 3.63 -10.58 7.74
C LEU A 42 3.61 -11.96 7.06
N PRO A 43 4.21 -12.10 5.87
CA PRO A 43 4.26 -13.38 5.15
C PRO A 43 4.95 -14.51 5.90
N ASN A 44 5.85 -14.20 6.83
CA ASN A 44 6.51 -15.18 7.71
C ASN A 44 5.62 -15.66 8.87
N GLY A 45 4.40 -15.12 9.00
CA GLY A 45 3.44 -15.45 10.05
C GLY A 45 3.53 -14.59 11.31
N GLU A 46 4.58 -13.78 11.45
CA GLU A 46 4.73 -12.82 12.55
C GLU A 46 3.81 -11.61 12.36
N THR A 47 3.73 -10.77 13.38
CA THR A 47 2.96 -9.53 13.37
C THR A 47 3.90 -8.37 13.65
N GLY A 48 3.75 -7.27 12.89
CA GLY A 48 4.54 -6.07 13.09
C GLY A 48 4.11 -4.90 12.20
N LYS A 49 4.74 -3.76 12.43
CA LYS A 49 4.63 -2.55 11.61
C LYS A 49 5.81 -2.48 10.65
N ILE A 50 5.56 -2.15 9.39
CA ILE A 50 6.60 -2.10 8.34
C ILE A 50 6.84 -0.70 7.79
N LEU A 51 5.98 0.27 8.15
CA LEU A 51 6.17 1.66 7.78
C LEU A 51 6.87 2.41 8.92
N ASP A 52 7.38 3.60 8.60
CA ASP A 52 7.95 4.53 9.56
C ASP A 52 6.92 5.60 9.90
N ASP A 53 6.56 5.72 11.18
CA ASP A 53 5.55 6.67 11.67
C ASP A 53 5.91 8.13 11.36
N ASN A 54 7.21 8.43 11.18
CA ASN A 54 7.71 9.79 10.92
C ASN A 54 7.84 10.13 9.43
N LYS A 55 7.55 9.18 8.54
CA LYS A 55 7.61 9.41 7.09
C LYS A 55 6.23 9.74 6.53
N LYS A 56 6.24 10.25 5.30
CA LYS A 56 5.04 10.33 4.47
C LYS A 56 5.13 9.33 3.35
N TYR A 57 3.99 8.78 2.98
CA TYR A 57 3.85 7.79 1.93
C TYR A 57 2.80 8.23 0.92
N LEU A 58 3.00 7.82 -0.32
CA LEU A 58 1.93 7.81 -1.31
C LEU A 58 1.02 6.62 -1.05
N GLY A 59 -0.26 6.89 -0.84
CA GLY A 59 -1.22 5.87 -0.48
C GLY A 59 -2.61 6.09 -1.05
N ALA A 60 -3.36 5.00 -1.07
CA ALA A 60 -4.76 4.94 -1.44
C ALA A 60 -5.41 3.73 -0.78
N GLN A 61 -6.72 3.80 -0.58
CA GLN A 61 -7.54 2.64 -0.25
C GLN A 61 -8.31 2.23 -1.51
N VAL A 62 -8.40 0.93 -1.75
CA VAL A 62 -9.20 0.35 -2.82
C VAL A 62 -10.15 -0.67 -2.23
N GLU A 63 -11.46 -0.48 -2.47
CA GLU A 63 -12.48 -1.41 -2.01
C GLU A 63 -12.42 -2.73 -2.80
N ILE A 64 -12.67 -3.83 -2.10
CA ILE A 64 -12.84 -5.15 -2.72
C ILE A 64 -14.35 -5.38 -2.87
N PRO A 65 -14.88 -5.60 -4.08
CA PRO A 65 -16.31 -5.81 -4.28
C PRO A 65 -16.86 -6.96 -3.43
N ASN A 66 -18.00 -6.74 -2.77
CA ASN A 66 -18.69 -7.72 -1.91
C ASN A 66 -17.84 -8.23 -0.72
N SER A 67 -16.92 -7.41 -0.22
CA SER A 67 -16.05 -7.74 0.91
C SER A 67 -16.06 -6.63 1.95
N GLU A 68 -15.93 -6.99 3.23
CA GLU A 68 -15.67 -6.01 4.30
C GLU A 68 -14.21 -5.54 4.37
N LYS A 69 -13.36 -6.12 3.52
CA LYS A 69 -11.94 -5.79 3.42
C LYS A 69 -11.65 -4.88 2.25
N CYS A 70 -10.60 -4.07 2.41
CA CYS A 70 -10.04 -3.22 1.37
C CYS A 70 -8.55 -3.54 1.19
N TYR A 71 -7.99 -3.13 0.06
CA TYR A 71 -6.56 -2.96 -0.07
C TYR A 71 -6.15 -1.56 0.38
N GLY A 72 -5.08 -1.49 1.18
CA GLY A 72 -4.39 -0.24 1.47
C GLY A 72 -3.02 -0.23 0.83
N ILE A 73 -2.61 0.92 0.31
CA ILE A 73 -1.31 1.10 -0.34
C ILE A 73 -0.50 2.10 0.47
N ALA A 74 0.78 1.77 0.66
CA ALA A 74 1.79 2.71 1.09
C ALA A 74 3.02 2.55 0.19
N ALA A 75 3.48 3.62 -0.43
CA ALA A 75 4.61 3.60 -1.33
C ALA A 75 5.47 4.85 -1.20
N ASP A 76 6.76 4.69 -1.46
CA ASP A 76 7.71 5.79 -1.63
C ASP A 76 8.69 5.43 -2.76
N GLU A 77 9.78 6.18 -2.89
CA GLU A 77 10.84 5.93 -3.87
C GLU A 77 11.53 4.57 -3.70
N THR A 78 11.48 3.97 -2.50
CA THR A 78 12.22 2.76 -2.14
C THR A 78 11.36 1.51 -2.12
N MET A 79 10.05 1.63 -1.93
CA MET A 79 9.18 0.47 -1.76
C MET A 79 7.72 0.72 -2.12
N ILE A 80 7.01 -0.38 -2.37
CA ILE A 80 5.54 -0.46 -2.42
C ILE A 80 5.12 -1.55 -1.44
N ALA A 81 4.23 -1.22 -0.51
CA ALA A 81 3.54 -2.15 0.36
C ALA A 81 2.03 -2.12 0.06
N VAL A 82 1.44 -3.31 -0.06
CA VAL A 82 0.00 -3.50 -0.18
C VAL A 82 -0.47 -4.30 1.03
N PHE A 83 -1.44 -3.75 1.72
CA PHE A 83 -2.11 -4.35 2.87
C PHE A 83 -3.50 -4.81 2.45
N ARG A 84 -4.03 -5.82 3.13
CA ARG A 84 -5.45 -6.16 3.11
C ARG A 84 -5.98 -6.10 4.53
N TYR A 85 -7.02 -5.32 4.78
CA TYR A 85 -7.58 -5.15 6.12
C TYR A 85 -9.09 -4.93 6.08
N ALA A 86 -9.76 -5.25 7.18
CA ALA A 86 -11.19 -4.98 7.39
C ALA A 86 -11.41 -3.54 7.90
N CYS A 87 -12.67 -3.11 7.94
CA CYS A 87 -13.06 -1.78 8.41
C CYS A 87 -12.33 -1.36 9.71
N GLY A 88 -11.74 -0.16 9.68
CA GLY A 88 -10.94 0.40 10.77
C GLY A 88 -9.49 -0.10 10.83
N GLY A 89 -8.98 -0.75 9.78
CA GLY A 89 -7.60 -1.29 9.75
C GLY A 89 -7.43 -2.62 10.50
N ARG A 90 -8.53 -3.29 10.83
CA ARG A 90 -8.52 -4.56 11.58
C ARG A 90 -8.05 -5.71 10.71
N ASP A 91 -7.49 -6.73 11.35
CA ASP A 91 -7.02 -7.96 10.70
C ASP A 91 -6.10 -7.69 9.51
N SER A 92 -5.26 -6.65 9.64
CA SER A 92 -4.36 -6.21 8.58
C SER A 92 -3.31 -7.28 8.28
N GLU A 93 -3.04 -7.50 7.00
CA GLU A 93 -2.00 -8.40 6.52
C GLU A 93 -1.27 -7.77 5.34
N VAL A 94 0.04 -7.99 5.25
CA VAL A 94 0.84 -7.56 4.10
C VAL A 94 0.69 -8.59 2.99
N VAL A 95 0.06 -8.20 1.88
CA VAL A 95 -0.17 -9.08 0.72
C VAL A 95 0.90 -8.90 -0.37
N ALA A 96 1.55 -7.74 -0.41
CA ALA A 96 2.73 -7.52 -1.24
C ALA A 96 3.68 -6.52 -0.56
N TRP A 97 4.98 -6.79 -0.63
CA TRP A 97 6.01 -5.84 -0.22
C TRP A 97 7.17 -5.92 -1.19
N ILE A 98 7.36 -4.84 -1.94
CA ILE A 98 8.20 -4.81 -3.12
C ILE A 98 9.20 -3.70 -2.96
N LYS A 99 10.47 -4.04 -3.09
CA LYS A 99 11.54 -3.04 -3.20
C LYS A 99 11.48 -2.40 -4.58
N MET A 100 11.45 -1.08 -4.62
CA MET A 100 11.66 -0.31 -5.84
C MET A 100 13.15 -0.25 -6.08
N LEU A 101 13.60 -0.81 -7.21
CA LEU A 101 14.95 -0.61 -7.70
C LEU A 101 14.94 0.64 -8.58
N ASP A 102 16.02 1.40 -8.50
CA ASP A 102 16.26 2.56 -9.36
C ASP A 102 16.23 2.16 -10.85
#